data_AF-A0A2P8MH70-F1
#
_entry.id   AF-A0A2P8MH70-F1
#
_cell.length_a   1.000
_cell.length_b   1.000
_cell.length_c   1.000
_cell.angle_alpha   90.00
_cell.angle_beta   90.00
_cell.angle_gamma   90.00
#
_symmetry.space_group_name_H-M   'P 1'
#
loop_
_entity.id
_entity.type
_entity.pdbx_description
1 polymer ?
#
loop_
_entity_poly.entity_id
_entity_poly.type
_entity_poly.pdbx_seq_one_letter_code
_entity_poly.pdbx_strand_id
1 'polypeptide(L)' 'MQSSKLAPFEVLHLTKILNSEITTYKKIDSVSKMTTDEDLKAFFNKMKDEQKNNIKSIQNFIGDE' A
#
# COMPACT_ATOMS: atom_id res chain seq x y z
N MET A 1 -13.55 -5.10 -23.59
CA MET A 1 -12.30 -5.14 -22.80
C MET A 1 -12.26 -6.52 -22.17
N GLN A 2 -11.18 -7.28 -22.38
CA GLN A 2 -11.07 -8.66 -21.94
C GLN A 2 -10.98 -8.66 -20.40
N SER A 3 -12.05 -9.04 -19.72
CA SER A 3 -12.04 -9.37 -18.29
C SER A 3 -11.34 -10.73 -18.17
N SER A 4 -10.02 -10.70 -18.19
CA SER A 4 -9.20 -11.85 -17.88
C SER A 4 -9.21 -11.96 -16.36
N LYS A 5 -10.07 -12.83 -15.81
CA LYS A 5 -10.02 -13.20 -14.40
C LYS A 5 -8.59 -13.60 -14.05
N LEU A 6 -8.03 -13.01 -13.00
CA LEU A 6 -6.71 -13.34 -12.50
C LEU A 6 -6.70 -14.83 -12.15
N ALA A 7 -5.62 -15.50 -12.54
CA ALA A 7 -5.40 -16.86 -12.10
C ALA A 7 -5.22 -16.88 -10.57
N PRO A 8 -5.55 -17.99 -9.89
CA PRO A 8 -5.43 -18.07 -8.44
C PRO A 8 -4.03 -17.71 -7.89
N PHE A 9 -2.97 -18.00 -8.65
CA PHE A 9 -1.60 -17.65 -8.26
C PHE A 9 -1.32 -16.15 -8.37
N GLU A 10 -1.95 -15.44 -9.32
CA GLU A 10 -1.84 -13.99 -9.49
C GLU A 10 -2.53 -13.29 -8.32
N VAL A 11 -3.74 -13.72 -7.95
CA VAL A 11 -4.46 -13.24 -6.76
C VAL A 11 -3.64 -13.46 -5.49
N LEU A 12 -3.04 -14.64 -5.32
CA LEU A 12 -2.18 -14.94 -4.19
C LEU A 12 -0.95 -14.01 -4.15
N HIS A 13 -0.32 -13.77 -5.29
CA HIS A 13 0.84 -12.88 -5.38
C HIS A 13 0.48 -11.43 -5.07
N LEU A 14 -0.62 -10.93 -5.62
CA LEU A 14 -1.12 -9.57 -5.36
C LEU A 14 -1.53 -9.40 -3.90
N THR A 15 -2.11 -10.42 -3.27
CA THR A 15 -2.42 -10.42 -1.83
C THR A 15 -1.15 -10.33 -0.98
N LYS A 16 -0.06 -11.01 -1.37
CA LYS A 16 1.25 -10.88 -0.70
C LYS A 16 1.81 -9.47 -0.83
N ILE A 17 1.74 -8.88 -2.02
CA ILE A 17 2.16 -7.49 -2.25
C ILE A 17 1.33 -6.54 -1.39
N LEU A 18 0.00 -6.68 -1.39
CA LEU A 18 -0.90 -5.88 -0.57
C LEU A 18 -0.54 -5.92 0.92
N ASN A 19 -0.27 -7.10 1.46
CA ASN A 19 0.14 -7.26 2.86
C ASN A 19 1.51 -6.62 3.16
N SER A 20 2.44 -6.69 2.22
CA SER A 20 3.72 -5.97 2.31
C SER A 20 3.48 -4.46 2.33
N GLU A 21 2.63 -3.95 1.44
CA GLU A 21 2.34 -2.53 1.35
C GLU A 21 1.68 -1.99 2.63
N ILE A 22 0.72 -2.73 3.20
CA ILE A 22 0.07 -2.43 4.49
C ILE A 22 1.10 -2.42 5.63
N THR A 23 2.02 -3.39 5.64
CA THR A 23 3.07 -3.48 6.67
C THR A 23 3.98 -2.26 6.62
N THR A 24 4.40 -1.86 5.42
CA THR A 24 5.23 -0.65 5.22
C THR A 24 4.47 0.61 5.63
N TYR A 25 3.20 0.76 5.25
CA TYR A 25 2.36 1.89 5.68
C TYR A 25 2.33 2.02 7.21
N LYS A 26 2.13 0.91 7.93
CA LYS A 26 2.10 0.90 9.41
C LYS A 26 3.46 1.28 10.01
N LYS A 27 4.57 0.83 9.40
CA LYS A 27 5.92 1.21 9.85
C LYS A 27 6.14 2.71 9.68
N ILE A 28 5.79 3.27 8.53
CA ILE A 28 5.93 4.72 8.27
C ILE A 28 5.05 5.52 9.24
N ASP A 29 3.81 5.09 9.48
CA ASP A 29 2.91 5.75 10.44
C ASP A 29 3.49 5.77 11.86
N SER A 30 4.07 4.66 12.33
CA SER A 30 4.74 4.59 13.63
C SER A 30 5.98 5.49 13.69
N VAL A 31 6.83 5.47 12.66
CA VAL A 31 8.03 6.31 12.61
C VAL A 31 7.68 7.80 12.55
N SER A 32 6.69 8.18 11.75
CA SER A 32 6.19 9.56 11.66
C SER A 32 5.71 10.08 13.03
N LYS A 33 4.99 9.26 13.81
CA LYS A 33 4.53 9.61 15.16
C LYS A 33 5.67 9.82 16.16
N MET A 34 6.79 9.13 15.97
CA MET A 34 7.98 9.24 16.82
C MET A 34 8.93 10.36 16.38
N THR A 35 8.72 10.92 15.18
CA THR A 35 9.58 11.94 14.60
C THR A 35 9.17 13.33 15.08
N THR A 36 10.11 14.06 15.69
CA THR A 36 9.91 15.44 16.16
C THR A 36 10.34 16.49 15.14
N ASP A 37 11.20 16.10 14.21
CA ASP A 37 11.63 16.96 13.11
C ASP A 37 10.49 17.11 12.11
N GLU A 38 9.98 18.33 11.94
CA GLU A 38 8.77 18.58 11.17
C GLU A 38 8.96 18.37 9.66
N ASP A 39 10.15 18.61 9.13
CA ASP A 39 10.47 18.38 7.72
C ASP A 39 10.53 16.88 7.41
N LEU A 40 11.19 16.11 8.29
CA LEU A 40 11.27 14.66 8.19
C LEU A 40 9.90 14.01 8.40
N LYS A 41 9.09 14.55 9.31
CA LYS A 41 7.70 14.11 9.53
C LYS A 41 6.82 14.39 8.31
N ALA A 42 6.96 15.57 7.68
CA ALA A 42 6.28 15.89 6.43
C ALA A 42 6.68 14.91 5.31
N PHE A 43 7.96 14.57 5.22
CA PHE A 43 8.46 13.55 4.30
C PHE A 43 7.81 12.17 4.57
N PHE A 44 7.76 11.71 5.82
CA PHE A 44 7.10 10.44 6.16
C PHE A 44 5.59 10.47 5.86
N ASN A 45 4.92 11.60 6.09
CA ASN A 45 3.50 11.73 5.76
C ASN A 45 3.26 11.64 4.25
N LYS A 46 4.12 12.24 3.43
CA LYS A 46 4.05 12.09 1.97
C LYS A 46 4.25 10.63 1.54
N MET A 47 5.27 9.97 2.08
CA MET A 47 5.53 8.55 1.79
C MET A 47 4.36 7.65 2.22
N LYS A 48 3.74 7.97 3.38
CA LYS A 48 2.56 7.28 3.89
C LYS A 48 1.35 7.43 2.95
N ASP A 49 1.15 8.62 2.38
CA ASP A 49 0.06 8.87 1.43
C ASP A 49 0.30 8.14 0.09
N GLU A 50 1.53 8.11 -0.41
CA GLU A 50 1.90 7.30 -1.58
C GLU A 50 1.61 5.82 -1.35
N GLN A 51 2.01 5.29 -0.19
CA GLN A 51 1.77 3.90 0.19
C GLN A 51 0.26 3.58 0.30
N LYS A 52 -0.52 4.52 0.84
CA LYS A 52 -1.98 4.41 0.92
C LYS A 52 -2.63 4.35 -0.46
N ASN A 53 -2.12 5.11 -1.43
CA ASN A 53 -2.61 5.07 -2.80
C ASN A 53 -2.29 3.73 -3.47
N ASN A 54 -1.08 3.18 -3.25
CA ASN A 54 -0.74 1.84 -3.75
C ASN A 54 -1.66 0.74 -3.19
N ILE A 55 -1.92 0.76 -1.89
CA ILE A 55 -2.85 -0.17 -1.22
C ILE A 55 -4.22 -0.11 -1.91
N LYS A 56 -4.76 1.09 -2.12
CA LYS A 56 -6.05 1.27 -2.80
C LYS A 56 -6.03 0.75 -4.24
N SER A 57 -4.97 1.05 -4.99
CA SER A 57 -4.84 0.58 -6.37
C SER A 57 -4.83 -0.95 -6.45
N ILE A 58 -4.10 -1.63 -5.55
CA ILE A 58 -4.08 -3.09 -5.50
C ILE A 58 -5.44 -3.65 -5.06
N GLN A 59 -6.08 -3.04 -4.06
CA GLN A 59 -7.41 -3.45 -3.60
C GLN A 59 -8.47 -3.32 -4.69
N ASN A 60 -8.47 -2.20 -5.43
CA ASN A 60 -9.38 -2.00 -6.56
C ASN A 60 -9.09 -3.02 -7.66
N PHE A 61 -7.82 -3.24 -7.99
CA PHE A 61 -7.43 -4.21 -9.01
C PHE A 61 -7.85 -5.65 -8.67
N ILE A 62 -7.78 -6.07 -7.40
CA ILE A 62 -8.26 -7.39 -6.95
C ILE A 62 -9.79 -7.44 -6.80
N GLY A 63 -10.42 -6.31 -6.42
CA GLY A 63 -11.85 -6.22 -6.13
C GLY A 63 -12.74 -5.95 -7.35
N ASP A 64 -12.18 -5.48 -8.47
CA ASP A 64 -12.85 -5.27 -9.75
C ASP A 64 -12.97 -6.56 -10.60
N GLU A 65 -12.83 -7.74 -9.98
CA GLU A 65 -13.05 -9.08 -10.58
C GLU A 65 -14.51 -9.53 -10.65
#